data_AF-A0A6A3PKP0-F1
#
_entry.id   AF-A0A6A3PKP0-F1
#
_cell.length_a   1.000
_cell.length_b   1.000
_cell.length_c   1.000
_cell.angle_alpha   90.00
_cell.angle_beta   90.00
_cell.angle_gamma   90.00
#
_symmetry.space_group_name_H-M   'P 1'
#
loop_
_entity.id
_entity.type
_entity.pdbx_description
1 polymer ?
#
loop_
_entity_poly.entity_id
_entity_poly.type
_entity_poly.pdbx_seq_one_letter_code
_entity_poly.pdbx_strand_id
1 'polypeptide(L)'
;MARRRDVDADDIGLVEVELDTNDLEAAGCVVCALGARRPRLPTAPQVQLPVSGAYVHSVAALVADAHALQRENQELRAQYELVPAHNAGLAAHASVLHDRNLAILHRAREGYRAGMTRLEQALLSRERVERDYADLEGRVADFRARADRTEAAETLLRVERDSSAEQYRDLQAQLQATQDQAADYAAQLARASAAPPPSSVPLAGLFAAQGERDDARAERDDLRVALAAAQAALSPVQARADAAEAERDRVRQLVATAKQQRDDALAERDRVTRVLVVAEQACDGALDMRDQACRISSALRRERDAAVTERDQARQAVAPLELQRDTAVAERDRARQAVAALEQQRDAAVAERDQARQAVAALEQGRDAAVAERNQARLELTTQRQQRSLVAEELRVTRTSLSQSRAGSEAAQNLNVQLQDDLRRANALLVPHAEELRRGATRIHELEESVAAATTLRVAAESEMARAQAGELGAASRAAQYRAGWMSVRRSSQRRRDAVGAQVYRLNARVVELEEERDLAIRERDERAAAWRRMLRDARRGRELAQRARDELPDRLAGVVMGAGGHIDTAGLIRQLRFKFS
;
A
#
# COMPACT_ATOMS: atom_id res chain seq x y z
N MET A 1 -31.23 16.71 -23.04
CA MET A 1 -30.48 16.01 -21.97
C MET A 1 -29.21 15.44 -22.58
N ALA A 2 -28.07 16.11 -22.46
CA ALA A 2 -26.79 15.54 -22.86
C ALA A 2 -26.33 14.53 -21.79
N ARG A 3 -25.80 13.37 -22.20
CA ARG A 3 -25.22 12.42 -21.25
C ARG A 3 -23.95 13.04 -20.68
N ARG A 4 -23.81 13.05 -19.35
CA ARG A 4 -22.49 13.21 -18.74
C ARG A 4 -21.63 12.06 -19.25
N ARG A 5 -20.44 12.36 -19.76
CA ARG A 5 -19.36 11.38 -19.72
C ARG A 5 -18.85 11.42 -18.30
N ASP A 6 -19.12 10.36 -17.55
CA ASP A 6 -18.36 10.10 -16.34
C ASP A 6 -16.90 9.91 -16.77
N VAL A 7 -15.96 10.46 -16.00
CA VAL A 7 -14.53 10.28 -16.28
C VAL A 7 -14.19 8.88 -15.81
N ASP A 8 -13.88 7.98 -16.76
CA ASP A 8 -13.45 6.63 -16.45
C ASP A 8 -12.21 6.68 -15.55
N ALA A 9 -12.16 5.80 -14.54
CA ALA A 9 -11.08 5.79 -13.56
C ALA A 9 -9.69 5.54 -14.19
N ASP A 10 -9.68 4.94 -15.38
CA ASP A 10 -8.50 4.58 -16.16
C ASP A 10 -7.77 5.80 -16.77
N ASP A 11 -8.44 6.96 -16.93
CA ASP A 11 -7.78 8.22 -17.34
C ASP A 11 -6.87 8.77 -16.23
N ILE A 12 -7.04 8.33 -14.98
CA ILE A 12 -6.05 8.54 -13.93
C ILE A 12 -4.92 7.55 -14.20
N GLY A 13 -3.92 8.00 -14.96
CA GLY A 13 -2.66 7.30 -15.20
C GLY A 13 -1.87 7.05 -13.90
N LEU A 14 -2.34 6.10 -13.10
CA LEU A 14 -1.62 5.44 -12.02
C LEU A 14 -0.52 4.62 -12.67
N VAL A 15 0.58 5.29 -13.00
CA VAL A 15 1.88 4.64 -13.13
C VAL A 15 2.10 3.92 -11.81
N GLU A 16 1.90 2.60 -11.82
CA GLU A 16 2.47 1.71 -10.81
C GLU A 16 3.97 1.88 -10.89
N VAL A 17 4.49 2.83 -10.13
CA VAL A 17 5.91 2.93 -9.81
C VAL A 17 6.20 1.65 -9.05
N GLU A 18 6.71 0.68 -9.78
CA GLU A 18 7.01 -0.68 -9.34
C GLU A 18 7.74 -0.57 -8.00
N LEU A 19 7.03 -0.95 -6.92
CA LEU A 19 7.51 -0.74 -5.56
C LEU A 19 8.80 -1.52 -5.42
N ASP A 20 9.93 -0.80 -5.33
CA ASP A 20 11.26 -1.39 -5.39
C ASP A 20 11.48 -2.32 -4.18
N THR A 21 11.16 -3.61 -4.38
CA THR A 21 11.16 -4.62 -3.32
C THR A 21 12.56 -4.94 -2.83
N ASN A 22 13.61 -4.48 -3.52
CA ASN A 22 15.00 -4.57 -3.07
C ASN A 22 15.21 -3.78 -1.75
N ASP A 23 14.46 -2.70 -1.53
CA ASP A 23 14.42 -1.99 -0.23
C ASP A 23 13.63 -2.74 0.86
N LEU A 24 12.80 -3.73 0.48
CA LEU A 24 11.93 -4.47 1.39
C LEU A 24 12.57 -5.76 1.92
N GLU A 25 13.56 -6.34 1.24
CA GLU A 25 14.28 -7.49 1.77
C GLU A 25 15.04 -7.18 3.08
N ALA A 26 15.33 -8.22 3.86
CA ALA A 26 16.00 -8.09 5.17
C ALA A 26 17.53 -8.11 5.09
N ALA A 27 18.10 -8.05 3.88
CA ALA A 27 19.51 -8.33 3.59
C ALA A 27 20.53 -7.49 4.40
N GLY A 28 20.18 -6.24 4.74
CA GLY A 28 21.05 -5.36 5.53
C GLY A 28 21.14 -5.68 7.03
N CYS A 29 20.31 -6.58 7.59
CA CYS A 29 20.29 -6.83 9.03
C CYS A 29 20.85 -8.19 9.43
N VAL A 30 22.10 -8.18 9.92
CA VAL A 30 22.79 -9.33 10.53
C VAL A 30 21.98 -9.98 11.68
N VAL A 31 21.22 -9.20 12.45
CA VAL A 31 20.40 -9.73 13.55
C VAL A 31 19.16 -10.48 13.05
N CYS A 32 18.54 -10.01 11.95
CA CYS A 32 17.46 -10.73 11.27
C CYS A 32 17.97 -12.03 10.63
N ALA A 33 19.13 -11.97 9.96
CA ALA A 33 19.71 -13.10 9.25
C ALA A 33 20.21 -14.23 10.19
N LEU A 34 20.79 -13.91 11.34
CA LEU A 34 21.34 -14.91 12.28
C LEU A 34 20.31 -15.46 13.27
N GLY A 35 19.20 -14.75 13.51
CA GLY A 35 18.18 -15.10 14.49
C GLY A 35 18.63 -14.88 15.95
N ALA A 36 17.78 -14.22 16.75
CA ALA A 36 18.12 -13.83 18.12
C ALA A 36 18.19 -15.04 19.09
N ARG A 37 19.35 -15.73 19.12
CA ARG A 37 19.65 -16.74 20.14
C ARG A 37 19.77 -16.08 21.52
N ARG A 38 18.68 -16.18 22.29
CA ARG A 38 18.60 -15.71 23.68
C ARG A 38 19.63 -16.46 24.55
N PRO A 39 20.54 -15.79 25.26
CA PRO A 39 21.41 -16.45 26.24
C PRO A 39 20.58 -17.19 27.29
N ARG A 40 20.91 -18.45 27.57
CA ARG A 40 20.29 -19.23 28.66
C ARG A 40 21.13 -19.07 29.92
N LEU A 41 20.52 -18.53 30.97
CA LEU A 41 21.11 -18.56 32.32
C LEU A 41 21.21 -20.02 32.80
N PRO A 42 22.30 -20.41 33.50
CA PRO A 42 22.40 -21.70 34.17
C PRO A 42 21.31 -21.88 35.25
N THR A 43 20.65 -23.03 35.28
CA THR A 43 19.59 -23.34 36.25
C THR A 43 20.17 -23.90 37.54
N ALA A 44 20.47 -23.00 38.50
CA ALA A 44 21.06 -23.26 39.81
C ALA A 44 22.53 -23.77 39.78
N PRO A 45 23.35 -23.46 40.81
CA PRO A 45 24.71 -23.99 40.93
C PRO A 45 24.67 -25.50 41.21
N GLN A 46 25.60 -26.26 40.63
CA GLN A 46 25.66 -27.71 40.82
C GLN A 46 26.25 -28.10 42.19
N VAL A 47 26.97 -27.17 42.83
CA VAL A 47 27.62 -27.35 44.13
C VAL A 47 26.70 -26.89 45.26
N GLN A 48 26.31 -27.81 46.15
CA GLN A 48 25.65 -27.47 47.41
C GLN A 48 26.70 -26.99 48.42
N LEU A 49 26.74 -25.69 48.68
CA LEU A 49 27.64 -25.11 49.69
C LEU A 49 27.32 -25.69 51.08
N PRO A 50 28.31 -26.27 51.80
CA PRO A 50 28.09 -26.75 53.15
C PRO A 50 27.77 -25.60 54.11
N VAL A 51 26.84 -25.83 55.03
CA VAL A 51 26.44 -24.83 56.04
C VAL A 51 27.64 -24.44 56.91
N SER A 52 27.78 -23.14 57.19
CA SER A 52 28.89 -22.61 58.00
C SER A 52 28.99 -23.33 59.34
N GLY A 53 30.16 -23.92 59.62
CA GLY A 53 30.42 -24.75 60.81
C GLY A 53 30.29 -26.27 60.60
N ALA A 54 29.89 -26.75 59.42
CA ALA A 54 29.84 -28.19 59.12
C ALA A 54 31.25 -28.82 59.02
N TYR A 55 31.40 -30.06 59.50
CA TYR A 55 32.66 -30.79 59.48
C TYR A 55 33.05 -31.24 58.06
N VAL A 56 34.17 -30.71 57.54
CA VAL A 56 34.66 -31.03 56.19
C VAL A 56 35.35 -32.40 56.19
N HIS A 57 34.68 -33.41 55.63
CA HIS A 57 35.15 -34.80 55.66
C HIS A 57 36.35 -35.07 54.72
N SER A 58 36.64 -34.17 53.76
CA SER A 58 37.82 -34.24 52.90
C SER A 58 38.19 -32.87 52.34
N VAL A 59 39.46 -32.47 52.50
CA VAL A 59 40.00 -31.24 51.89
C VAL A 59 40.00 -31.33 50.37
N ALA A 60 40.22 -32.52 49.80
CA ALA A 60 40.24 -32.73 48.36
C ALA A 60 38.86 -32.53 47.71
N ALA A 61 37.77 -32.88 48.43
CA ALA A 61 36.42 -32.58 47.98
C ALA A 61 36.15 -31.07 47.96
N LEU A 62 36.50 -30.36 49.03
CA LEU A 62 36.35 -28.91 49.13
C LEU A 62 37.12 -28.14 48.04
N VAL A 63 38.31 -28.63 47.65
CA VAL A 63 39.09 -28.09 46.53
C VAL A 63 38.44 -28.38 45.17
N ALA A 64 37.86 -29.56 44.98
CA ALA A 64 37.10 -29.89 43.76
C ALA A 64 35.84 -29.01 43.61
N ASP A 65 35.09 -28.81 44.71
CA ASP A 65 33.92 -27.94 44.77
C ASP A 65 34.29 -26.47 44.48
N ALA A 66 35.40 -25.98 45.06
CA ALA A 66 35.92 -24.65 44.77
C ALA A 66 36.30 -24.48 43.29
N HIS A 67 36.94 -25.47 42.67
CA HIS A 67 37.26 -25.46 41.24
C HIS A 67 36.04 -25.67 40.32
N ALA A 68 34.93 -26.24 40.82
CA ALA A 68 33.66 -26.26 40.10
C ALA A 68 33.00 -24.87 40.13
N LEU A 69 32.82 -24.29 41.32
CA LEU A 69 32.29 -22.93 41.51
C LEU A 69 33.11 -21.86 40.78
N GLN A 70 34.45 -21.99 40.74
CA GLN A 70 35.32 -21.07 40.00
C GLN A 70 35.03 -21.12 38.49
N ARG A 71 34.77 -22.31 37.93
CA ARG A 71 34.40 -22.46 36.51
C ARG A 71 32.99 -21.94 36.23
N GLU A 72 32.00 -22.27 37.05
CA GLU A 72 30.65 -21.68 36.95
C GLU A 72 30.71 -20.13 37.00
N ASN A 73 31.55 -19.56 37.86
CA ASN A 73 31.69 -18.10 37.99
C ASN A 73 32.41 -17.47 36.78
N GLN A 74 33.39 -18.15 36.18
CA GLN A 74 34.03 -17.73 34.92
C GLN A 74 33.06 -17.78 33.74
N GLU A 75 32.26 -18.85 33.64
CA GLU A 75 31.28 -19.05 32.57
C GLU A 75 30.11 -18.04 32.67
N LEU A 76 29.65 -17.74 33.89
CA LEU A 76 28.69 -16.66 34.15
C LEU A 76 29.25 -15.27 33.77
N ARG A 77 30.53 -14.98 34.03
CA ARG A 77 31.16 -13.70 33.62
C ARG A 77 31.21 -13.57 32.11
N ALA A 78 31.66 -14.61 31.40
CA ALA A 78 31.69 -14.62 29.93
C ALA A 78 30.27 -14.43 29.33
N GLN A 79 29.23 -15.02 29.94
CA GLN A 79 27.85 -14.77 29.54
C GLN A 79 27.39 -13.33 29.85
N TYR A 80 27.78 -12.75 30.98
CA TYR A 80 27.48 -11.36 31.32
C TYR A 80 28.18 -10.36 30.39
N GLU A 81 29.38 -10.65 29.89
CA GLU A 81 30.11 -9.82 28.92
C GLU A 81 29.45 -9.84 27.53
N LEU A 82 28.77 -10.93 27.16
CA LEU A 82 28.00 -11.04 25.92
C LEU A 82 26.68 -10.24 25.94
N VAL A 83 26.10 -9.97 27.13
CA VAL A 83 24.81 -9.26 27.25
C VAL A 83 24.89 -7.80 26.76
N PRO A 84 25.89 -6.96 27.15
CA PRO A 84 26.11 -5.64 26.56
C PRO A 84 26.24 -5.66 25.04
N ALA A 85 27.01 -6.60 24.47
CA ALA A 85 27.19 -6.71 23.02
C ALA A 85 25.88 -7.07 22.31
N HIS A 86 25.10 -8.01 22.86
CA HIS A 86 23.78 -8.37 22.34
C HIS A 86 22.78 -7.20 22.41
N ASN A 87 22.74 -6.48 23.53
CA ASN A 87 21.88 -5.32 23.73
C ASN A 87 22.26 -4.15 22.81
N ALA A 88 23.55 -3.92 22.56
CA ALA A 88 24.03 -2.94 21.60
C ALA A 88 23.63 -3.31 20.16
N GLY A 89 23.75 -4.59 19.78
CA GLY A 89 23.28 -5.10 18.48
C GLY A 89 21.77 -4.94 18.29
N LEU A 90 20.97 -5.23 19.33
CA LEU A 90 19.51 -4.99 19.31
C LEU A 90 19.17 -3.50 19.22
N ALA A 91 19.90 -2.62 19.91
CA ALA A 91 19.68 -1.17 19.84
C ALA A 91 20.02 -0.60 18.46
N ALA A 92 21.13 -1.04 17.85
CA ALA A 92 21.50 -0.67 16.49
C ALA A 92 20.45 -1.16 15.47
N HIS A 93 20.01 -2.42 15.58
CA HIS A 93 18.95 -2.96 14.75
C HIS A 93 17.63 -2.17 14.88
N ALA A 94 17.25 -1.79 16.10
CA ALA A 94 16.07 -0.97 16.35
C ALA A 94 16.17 0.44 15.74
N SER A 95 17.37 1.04 15.66
CA SER A 95 17.57 2.29 14.91
C SER A 95 17.37 2.07 13.42
N VAL A 96 18.05 1.09 12.81
CA VAL A 96 17.92 0.81 11.37
C VAL A 96 16.46 0.56 10.96
N LEU A 97 15.68 -0.15 11.80
CA LEU A 97 14.23 -0.31 11.59
C LEU A 97 13.46 1.01 11.77
N HIS A 98 13.82 1.88 12.72
CA HIS A 98 13.17 3.18 12.89
C HIS A 98 13.43 4.10 11.69
N ASP A 99 14.68 4.14 11.22
CA ASP A 99 15.13 4.99 10.12
C ASP A 99 14.54 4.52 8.77
N ARG A 100 14.46 3.20 8.54
CA ARG A 100 13.73 2.61 7.40
C ARG A 100 12.22 2.89 7.45
N ASN A 101 11.57 2.81 8.62
CA ASN A 101 10.16 3.19 8.77
C ASN A 101 9.93 4.68 8.51
N LEU A 102 10.86 5.56 8.92
CA LEU A 102 10.82 6.98 8.58
C LEU A 102 10.94 7.19 7.06
N ALA A 103 11.89 6.53 6.40
CA ALA A 103 12.05 6.62 4.93
C ALA A 103 10.77 6.22 4.18
N ILE A 104 10.11 5.13 4.58
CA ILE A 104 8.81 4.69 4.02
C ILE A 104 7.73 5.76 4.23
N LEU A 105 7.60 6.32 5.44
CA LEU A 105 6.64 7.39 5.74
C LEU A 105 6.93 8.70 4.99
N HIS A 106 8.20 8.99 4.67
CA HIS A 106 8.59 10.13 3.84
C HIS A 106 8.18 9.92 2.38
N ARG A 107 8.55 8.79 1.76
CA ARG A 107 8.14 8.45 0.38
C ARG A 107 6.61 8.44 0.23
N ALA A 108 5.88 7.89 1.20
CA ALA A 108 4.41 7.88 1.17
C ALA A 108 3.81 9.30 1.20
N ARG A 109 4.39 10.23 1.98
CA ARG A 109 3.97 11.64 2.00
C ARG A 109 4.33 12.39 0.74
N GLU A 110 5.47 12.08 0.12
CA GLU A 110 5.92 12.66 -1.15
C GLU A 110 5.04 12.19 -2.31
N GLY A 111 4.74 10.89 -2.38
CA GLY A 111 3.78 10.32 -3.34
C GLY A 111 2.37 10.91 -3.17
N TYR A 112 1.87 11.03 -1.94
CA TYR A 112 0.59 11.69 -1.67
C TYR A 112 0.56 13.15 -2.14
N ARG A 113 1.60 13.94 -1.86
CA ARG A 113 1.73 15.33 -2.34
C ARG A 113 1.76 15.40 -3.88
N ALA A 114 2.56 14.56 -4.53
CA ALA A 114 2.62 14.50 -5.98
C ALA A 114 1.26 14.11 -6.60
N GLY A 115 0.53 13.19 -5.98
CA GLY A 115 -0.85 12.86 -6.35
C GLY A 115 -1.80 14.06 -6.23
N MET A 116 -1.76 14.78 -5.12
CA MET A 116 -2.58 15.99 -4.92
C MET A 116 -2.26 17.08 -5.95
N THR A 117 -0.99 17.36 -6.24
CA THR A 117 -0.62 18.35 -7.26
C THR A 117 -1.05 17.93 -8.68
N ARG A 118 -1.01 16.63 -9.02
CA ARG A 118 -1.58 16.13 -10.28
C ARG A 118 -3.10 16.30 -10.33
N LEU A 119 -3.80 16.05 -9.23
CA LEU A 119 -5.25 16.25 -9.12
C LEU A 119 -5.63 17.72 -9.30
N GLU A 120 -4.92 18.64 -8.65
CA GLU A 120 -5.08 20.10 -8.83
C GLU A 120 -4.84 20.52 -10.28
N GLN A 121 -3.79 20.00 -10.93
CA GLN A 121 -3.51 20.25 -12.34
C GLN A 121 -4.60 19.71 -13.27
N ALA A 122 -5.15 18.53 -12.99
CA ALA A 122 -6.25 17.94 -13.75
C ALA A 122 -7.57 18.71 -13.58
N LEU A 123 -7.86 19.21 -12.39
CA LEU A 123 -9.02 20.10 -12.17
C LEU A 123 -8.83 21.43 -12.91
N LEU A 124 -7.64 22.04 -12.82
CA LEU A 124 -7.29 23.28 -13.52
C LEU A 124 -7.19 23.15 -15.05
N SER A 125 -7.04 21.94 -15.60
CA SER A 125 -7.17 21.70 -17.04
C SER A 125 -8.64 21.47 -17.43
N ARG A 126 -9.42 20.73 -16.62
CA ARG A 126 -10.85 20.53 -16.84
C ARG A 126 -11.62 21.85 -16.86
N GLU A 127 -11.36 22.75 -15.91
CA GLU A 127 -11.99 24.08 -15.92
C GLU A 127 -11.59 24.94 -17.13
N ARG A 128 -10.42 24.71 -17.76
CA ARG A 128 -10.06 25.43 -19.01
C ARG A 128 -10.88 24.90 -20.16
N VAL A 129 -10.94 23.58 -20.32
CA VAL A 129 -11.76 22.92 -21.35
C VAL A 129 -13.24 23.28 -21.19
N GLU A 130 -13.75 23.41 -19.96
CA GLU A 130 -15.12 23.89 -19.69
C GLU A 130 -15.35 25.35 -20.16
N ARG A 131 -14.37 26.25 -19.96
CA ARG A 131 -14.42 27.64 -20.47
C ARG A 131 -14.29 27.68 -22.00
N ASP A 132 -13.30 26.98 -22.56
CA ASP A 132 -13.07 26.90 -24.01
C ASP A 132 -14.30 26.34 -24.75
N TYR A 133 -15.00 25.38 -24.14
CA TYR A 133 -16.24 24.82 -24.67
C TYR A 133 -17.40 25.82 -24.59
N ALA A 134 -17.55 26.57 -23.49
CA ALA A 134 -18.56 27.61 -23.36
C ALA A 134 -18.35 28.76 -24.38
N ASP A 135 -17.11 29.19 -24.59
CA ASP A 135 -16.73 30.15 -25.64
C ASP A 135 -17.05 29.60 -27.04
N LEU A 136 -16.84 28.30 -27.27
CA LEU A 136 -17.20 27.65 -28.53
C LEU A 136 -18.73 27.60 -28.74
N GLU A 137 -19.51 27.26 -27.72
CA GLU A 137 -20.97 27.29 -27.79
C GLU A 137 -21.50 28.71 -28.03
N GLY A 138 -20.92 29.71 -27.38
CA GLY A 138 -21.22 31.13 -27.62
C GLY A 138 -20.96 31.52 -29.08
N ARG A 139 -19.80 31.15 -29.63
CA ARG A 139 -19.46 31.39 -31.05
C ARG A 139 -20.39 30.65 -32.01
N VAL A 140 -20.82 29.43 -31.68
CA VAL A 140 -21.78 28.66 -32.49
C VAL A 140 -23.18 29.29 -32.46
N ALA A 141 -23.63 29.81 -31.31
CA ALA A 141 -24.86 30.60 -31.23
C ALA A 141 -24.76 31.89 -32.06
N ASP A 142 -23.60 32.56 -32.03
CA ASP A 142 -23.33 33.77 -32.80
C ASP A 142 -23.33 33.51 -34.32
N PHE A 143 -22.84 32.35 -34.77
CA PHE A 143 -22.94 31.92 -36.17
C PHE A 143 -24.37 31.58 -36.58
N ARG A 144 -25.16 30.91 -35.74
CA ARG A 144 -26.60 30.66 -36.00
C ARG A 144 -27.36 31.98 -36.13
N ALA A 145 -27.22 32.89 -35.16
CA ALA A 145 -27.84 34.21 -35.19
C ALA A 145 -27.35 35.10 -36.35
N ARG A 146 -26.28 34.74 -37.08
CA ARG A 146 -25.91 35.35 -38.37
C ARG A 146 -26.61 34.66 -39.54
N ALA A 147 -26.64 33.32 -39.56
CA ALA A 147 -27.36 32.52 -40.55
C ALA A 147 -28.86 32.87 -40.60
N ASP A 148 -29.52 32.93 -39.44
CA ASP A 148 -30.95 33.27 -39.30
C ASP A 148 -31.24 34.67 -39.89
N ARG A 149 -30.32 35.63 -39.69
CA ARG A 149 -30.41 36.98 -40.26
C ARG A 149 -30.18 37.01 -41.78
N THR A 150 -29.27 36.19 -42.31
CA THR A 150 -29.11 36.06 -43.77
C THR A 150 -30.30 35.38 -44.43
N GLU A 151 -30.91 34.37 -43.80
CA GLU A 151 -32.12 33.71 -44.30
C GLU A 151 -33.33 34.66 -44.28
N ALA A 152 -33.49 35.46 -43.22
CA ALA A 152 -34.48 36.52 -43.17
C ALA A 152 -34.27 37.58 -44.27
N ALA A 153 -33.01 38.00 -44.50
CA ALA A 153 -32.67 38.95 -45.57
C ALA A 153 -32.91 38.37 -46.98
N GLU A 154 -32.57 37.11 -47.23
CA GLU A 154 -32.92 36.41 -48.46
C GLU A 154 -34.43 36.32 -48.66
N THR A 155 -35.19 36.06 -47.59
CA THR A 155 -36.66 35.98 -47.64
C THR A 155 -37.27 37.32 -48.05
N LEU A 156 -36.79 38.43 -47.47
CA LEU A 156 -37.19 39.78 -47.88
C LEU A 156 -36.81 40.07 -49.34
N LEU A 157 -35.59 39.73 -49.77
CA LEU A 157 -35.15 39.91 -51.15
C LEU A 157 -35.96 39.08 -52.17
N ARG A 158 -36.50 37.92 -51.77
CA ARG A 158 -37.44 37.14 -52.61
C ARG A 158 -38.79 37.86 -52.72
N VAL A 159 -39.36 38.33 -51.61
CA VAL A 159 -40.64 39.09 -51.62
C VAL A 159 -40.53 40.39 -52.45
N GLU A 160 -39.46 41.16 -52.29
CA GLU A 160 -39.19 42.35 -53.12
C GLU A 160 -39.04 41.98 -54.61
N ARG A 161 -38.32 40.89 -54.91
CA ARG A 161 -38.16 40.41 -56.29
C ARG A 161 -39.50 40.00 -56.89
N ASP A 162 -40.31 39.24 -56.17
CA ASP A 162 -41.61 38.76 -56.64
C ASP A 162 -42.57 39.95 -56.86
N SER A 163 -42.62 40.91 -55.94
CA SER A 163 -43.39 42.15 -56.11
C SER A 163 -42.90 42.99 -57.30
N SER A 164 -41.59 43.14 -57.50
CA SER A 164 -41.03 43.82 -58.67
C SER A 164 -41.38 43.11 -59.98
N ALA A 165 -41.48 41.78 -59.96
CA ALA A 165 -41.89 40.97 -61.11
C ALA A 165 -43.41 41.04 -61.37
N GLU A 166 -44.23 41.33 -60.36
CA GLU A 166 -45.66 41.68 -60.52
C GLU A 166 -45.80 43.08 -61.11
N GLN A 167 -45.14 44.08 -60.53
CA GLN A 167 -45.12 45.46 -61.05
C GLN A 167 -44.66 45.51 -62.52
N TYR A 168 -43.64 44.74 -62.90
CA TYR A 168 -43.18 44.64 -64.29
C TYR A 168 -44.25 44.01 -65.22
N ARG A 169 -44.97 42.98 -64.76
CA ARG A 169 -46.06 42.36 -65.53
C ARG A 169 -47.22 43.34 -65.74
N ASP A 170 -47.60 44.09 -64.70
CA ASP A 170 -48.65 45.10 -64.79
C ASP A 170 -48.27 46.25 -65.75
N LEU A 171 -47.03 46.72 -65.68
CA LEU A 171 -46.52 47.78 -66.55
C LEU A 171 -46.38 47.30 -68.01
N GLN A 172 -46.04 46.02 -68.23
CA GLN A 172 -46.06 45.39 -69.55
C GLN A 172 -47.49 45.25 -70.11
N ALA A 173 -48.47 44.92 -69.27
CA ALA A 173 -49.89 44.88 -69.66
C ALA A 173 -50.44 46.27 -70.00
N GLN A 174 -50.06 47.31 -69.24
CA GLN A 174 -50.38 48.70 -69.56
C GLN A 174 -49.76 49.13 -70.89
N LEU A 175 -48.49 48.79 -71.14
CA LEU A 175 -47.83 49.05 -72.41
C LEU A 175 -48.57 48.41 -73.59
N GLN A 176 -48.96 47.14 -73.47
CA GLN A 176 -49.75 46.47 -74.51
C GLN A 176 -51.07 47.21 -74.77
N ALA A 177 -51.84 47.54 -73.72
CA ALA A 177 -53.09 48.28 -73.87
C ALA A 177 -52.90 49.67 -74.54
N THR A 178 -51.79 50.37 -74.28
CA THR A 178 -51.48 51.63 -74.99
C THR A 178 -51.06 51.42 -76.45
N GLN A 179 -50.42 50.30 -76.78
CA GLN A 179 -50.09 49.94 -78.17
C GLN A 179 -51.34 49.57 -78.96
N ASP A 180 -52.27 48.84 -78.35
CA ASP A 180 -53.56 48.49 -78.96
C ASP A 180 -54.39 49.76 -79.23
N GLN A 181 -54.44 50.69 -78.27
CA GLN A 181 -55.06 52.02 -78.47
C GLN A 181 -54.37 52.84 -79.57
N ALA A 182 -53.03 52.81 -79.65
CA ALA A 182 -52.29 53.50 -80.70
C ALA A 182 -52.56 52.91 -82.10
N ALA A 183 -52.75 51.59 -82.20
CA ALA A 183 -53.16 50.92 -83.43
C ALA A 183 -54.58 51.34 -83.85
N ASP A 184 -55.53 51.44 -82.91
CA ASP A 184 -56.87 51.95 -83.17
C ASP A 184 -56.87 53.41 -83.65
N TYR A 185 -56.02 54.27 -83.09
CA TYR A 185 -55.87 55.65 -83.57
C TYR A 185 -55.19 55.74 -84.94
N ALA A 186 -54.19 54.90 -85.22
CA ALA A 186 -53.57 54.81 -86.54
C ALA A 186 -54.60 54.34 -87.61
N ALA A 187 -55.46 53.37 -87.27
CA ALA A 187 -56.54 52.89 -88.13
C ALA A 187 -57.64 53.95 -88.37
N GLN A 188 -57.80 54.92 -87.47
CA GLN A 188 -58.68 56.09 -87.69
C GLN A 188 -58.01 57.12 -88.61
N LEU A 189 -56.75 57.48 -88.38
CA LEU A 189 -56.00 58.42 -89.21
C LEU A 189 -55.88 57.96 -90.67
N ALA A 190 -55.64 56.67 -90.91
CA ALA A 190 -55.55 56.07 -92.23
C ALA A 190 -56.85 56.20 -93.07
N ARG A 191 -57.99 56.54 -92.46
CA ARG A 191 -59.27 56.77 -93.14
C ARG A 191 -59.52 58.24 -93.50
N ALA A 192 -58.67 59.18 -93.07
CA ALA A 192 -58.94 60.61 -93.13
C ALA A 192 -58.22 61.38 -94.27
N SER A 193 -57.20 60.79 -94.92
CA SER A 193 -56.26 61.53 -95.79
C SER A 193 -56.35 61.13 -97.27
N ALA A 194 -57.12 61.88 -98.08
CA ALA A 194 -57.19 61.68 -99.54
C ALA A 194 -57.59 62.94 -100.35
N ALA A 195 -56.66 63.88 -100.60
CA ALA A 195 -56.82 64.99 -101.56
C ALA A 195 -55.47 65.66 -101.97
N PRO A 196 -55.25 66.02 -103.27
CA PRO A 196 -54.14 66.87 -103.79
C PRO A 196 -54.69 68.24 -104.32
N PRO A 197 -54.02 69.09 -105.16
CA PRO A 197 -52.62 69.21 -105.67
C PRO A 197 -52.01 70.62 -105.25
N PRO A 198 -51.27 71.49 -106.01
CA PRO A 198 -50.60 71.44 -107.33
C PRO A 198 -49.14 72.06 -107.40
N SER A 199 -48.83 72.84 -108.45
CA SER A 199 -47.55 73.31 -109.04
C SER A 199 -47.33 74.86 -108.92
N SER A 200 -46.47 75.64 -109.62
CA SER A 200 -45.54 75.49 -110.79
C SER A 200 -44.64 76.75 -111.06
N VAL A 201 -43.38 76.56 -111.51
CA VAL A 201 -42.59 77.28 -112.57
C VAL A 201 -42.23 78.81 -112.49
N PRO A 202 -40.98 79.25 -112.89
CA PRO A 202 -40.53 80.67 -112.95
C PRO A 202 -40.39 81.31 -114.38
N LEU A 203 -39.86 82.54 -114.48
CA LEU A 203 -39.83 83.44 -115.68
C LEU A 203 -38.44 84.05 -116.04
N ALA A 204 -38.35 84.80 -117.17
CA ALA A 204 -37.17 85.50 -117.74
C ALA A 204 -37.51 86.99 -118.11
N GLY A 205 -36.66 87.87 -118.70
CA GLY A 205 -35.34 87.77 -119.37
C GLY A 205 -34.82 89.16 -119.82
N LEU A 206 -34.73 89.42 -121.15
CA LEU A 206 -34.71 90.74 -121.88
C LEU A 206 -33.44 91.23 -122.65
N PHE A 207 -33.75 92.00 -123.70
CA PHE A 207 -33.08 92.60 -124.88
C PHE A 207 -31.81 93.49 -124.78
N ALA A 208 -31.25 93.82 -125.96
CA ALA A 208 -30.53 95.04 -126.38
C ALA A 208 -30.89 95.29 -127.88
N ALA A 209 -30.48 96.32 -128.67
CA ALA A 209 -29.61 97.51 -128.59
C ALA A 209 -30.19 98.57 -129.62
N GLN A 210 -29.56 99.61 -130.22
CA GLN A 210 -28.23 100.27 -130.24
C GLN A 210 -28.41 101.71 -130.82
N GLY A 211 -27.44 102.63 -130.62
CA GLY A 211 -27.20 103.81 -131.49
C GLY A 211 -27.45 105.20 -130.86
N GLU A 212 -26.66 106.27 -131.02
CA GLU A 212 -25.26 106.59 -131.41
C GLU A 212 -25.25 108.02 -132.00
N ARG A 213 -24.36 108.93 -131.53
CA ARG A 213 -23.62 110.00 -132.29
C ARG A 213 -23.00 111.13 -131.43
N ASP A 214 -22.02 111.81 -132.03
CA ASP A 214 -21.48 113.17 -131.73
C ASP A 214 -20.25 113.32 -130.79
N ASP A 215 -19.31 112.37 -130.86
CA ASP A 215 -17.93 112.49 -131.38
C ASP A 215 -16.99 113.68 -131.01
N ALA A 216 -17.38 114.64 -130.17
CA ALA A 216 -16.48 115.72 -129.73
C ALA A 216 -16.69 116.16 -128.26
N ARG A 217 -17.87 115.89 -127.69
CA ARG A 217 -18.00 115.77 -126.22
C ARG A 217 -17.63 114.37 -125.74
N ALA A 218 -17.70 113.40 -126.66
CA ALA A 218 -17.20 112.02 -126.57
C ALA A 218 -15.93 111.93 -125.73
N GLU A 219 -14.72 112.19 -126.23
CA GLU A 219 -13.47 111.88 -125.51
C GLU A 219 -13.39 112.34 -124.03
N ARG A 220 -13.98 113.48 -123.67
CA ARG A 220 -13.97 113.96 -122.26
C ARG A 220 -15.06 113.33 -121.41
N ASP A 221 -16.26 113.14 -121.96
CA ASP A 221 -17.33 112.43 -121.25
C ASP A 221 -17.16 110.89 -121.37
N ASP A 222 -16.31 110.40 -122.27
CA ASP A 222 -15.74 109.04 -122.40
C ASP A 222 -14.61 108.82 -121.40
N LEU A 223 -13.77 109.81 -121.10
CA LEU A 223 -12.86 109.73 -119.94
C LEU A 223 -13.65 109.73 -118.62
N ARG A 224 -14.83 110.36 -118.57
CA ARG A 224 -15.75 110.24 -117.42
C ARG A 224 -16.53 108.93 -117.41
N VAL A 225 -16.94 108.39 -118.55
CA VAL A 225 -17.59 107.08 -118.67
C VAL A 225 -16.59 105.96 -118.46
N ALA A 226 -15.32 106.12 -118.84
CA ALA A 226 -14.22 105.20 -118.52
C ALA A 226 -13.82 105.31 -117.04
N LEU A 227 -13.84 106.50 -116.44
CA LEU A 227 -13.69 106.64 -114.98
C LEU A 227 -14.87 106.02 -114.23
N ALA A 228 -16.11 106.25 -114.69
CA ALA A 228 -17.32 105.68 -114.10
C ALA A 228 -17.42 104.16 -114.36
N ALA A 229 -16.94 103.66 -115.49
CA ALA A 229 -16.84 102.23 -115.79
C ALA A 229 -15.69 101.59 -115.03
N ALA A 230 -14.57 102.27 -114.82
CA ALA A 230 -13.50 101.82 -113.92
C ALA A 230 -13.97 101.79 -112.46
N GLN A 231 -14.80 102.75 -112.03
CA GLN A 231 -15.45 102.75 -110.71
C GLN A 231 -16.53 101.66 -110.60
N ALA A 232 -17.32 101.45 -111.65
CA ALA A 232 -18.33 100.38 -111.72
C ALA A 232 -17.72 98.99 -111.91
N ALA A 233 -16.47 98.89 -112.39
CA ALA A 233 -15.65 97.66 -112.41
C ALA A 233 -14.85 97.48 -111.12
N LEU A 234 -14.48 98.57 -110.44
CA LEU A 234 -13.93 98.55 -109.08
C LEU A 234 -14.96 97.99 -108.10
N SER A 235 -16.23 98.39 -108.16
CA SER A 235 -17.30 97.88 -107.28
C SER A 235 -17.35 96.34 -107.18
N PRO A 236 -17.44 95.54 -108.26
CA PRO A 236 -17.39 94.08 -108.19
C PRO A 236 -15.99 93.52 -107.89
N VAL A 237 -14.89 94.27 -108.09
CA VAL A 237 -13.55 93.87 -107.63
C VAL A 237 -13.41 94.06 -106.11
N GLN A 238 -13.95 95.16 -105.58
CA GLN A 238 -14.06 95.47 -104.15
C GLN A 238 -14.90 94.40 -103.47
N ALA A 239 -16.12 94.14 -103.95
CA ALA A 239 -16.99 93.09 -103.41
C ALA A 239 -16.37 91.68 -103.48
N ARG A 240 -15.51 91.39 -104.46
CA ARG A 240 -14.72 90.15 -104.51
C ARG A 240 -13.57 90.15 -103.50
N ALA A 241 -12.91 91.28 -103.26
CA ALA A 241 -11.88 91.42 -102.22
C ALA A 241 -12.49 91.29 -100.82
N ASP A 242 -13.63 91.93 -100.57
CA ASP A 242 -14.39 91.88 -99.32
C ASP A 242 -14.91 90.45 -99.05
N ALA A 243 -15.44 89.78 -100.08
CA ALA A 243 -15.83 88.36 -99.99
C ALA A 243 -14.62 87.45 -99.72
N ALA A 244 -13.45 87.74 -100.31
CA ALA A 244 -12.22 87.02 -100.03
C ALA A 244 -11.59 87.37 -98.67
N GLU A 245 -11.90 88.53 -98.07
CA GLU A 245 -11.59 88.87 -96.67
C GLU A 245 -12.47 88.05 -95.73
N ALA A 246 -13.80 88.09 -95.94
CA ALA A 246 -14.76 87.31 -95.16
C ALA A 246 -14.48 85.79 -95.22
N GLU A 247 -14.07 85.26 -96.36
CA GLU A 247 -13.69 83.85 -96.49
C GLU A 247 -12.34 83.55 -95.83
N ARG A 248 -11.35 84.46 -95.93
CA ARG A 248 -10.10 84.36 -95.14
C ARG A 248 -10.39 84.35 -93.64
N ASP A 249 -11.35 85.15 -93.17
CA ASP A 249 -11.73 85.20 -91.75
C ASP A 249 -12.53 83.98 -91.29
N ARG A 250 -13.42 83.42 -92.11
CA ARG A 250 -14.03 82.11 -91.86
C ARG A 250 -12.97 81.01 -91.76
N VAL A 251 -12.01 80.97 -92.67
CA VAL A 251 -10.90 80.00 -92.64
C VAL A 251 -10.02 80.22 -91.40
N ARG A 252 -9.73 81.47 -91.00
CA ARG A 252 -9.03 81.79 -89.75
C ARG A 252 -9.80 81.27 -88.52
N GLN A 253 -11.12 81.46 -88.47
CA GLN A 253 -11.98 80.96 -87.39
C GLN A 253 -12.02 79.42 -87.33
N LEU A 254 -12.17 78.75 -88.47
CA LEU A 254 -12.13 77.28 -88.57
C LEU A 254 -10.76 76.70 -88.17
N VAL A 255 -9.66 77.37 -88.53
CA VAL A 255 -8.32 76.99 -88.08
C VAL A 255 -8.13 77.24 -86.58
N ALA A 256 -8.77 78.26 -86.00
CA ALA A 256 -8.75 78.50 -84.56
C ALA A 256 -9.53 77.43 -83.77
N THR A 257 -10.74 77.06 -84.21
CA THR A 257 -11.53 76.00 -83.56
C THR A 257 -10.89 74.63 -83.71
N ALA A 258 -10.32 74.31 -84.89
CA ALA A 258 -9.58 73.07 -85.09
C ALA A 258 -8.31 72.97 -84.24
N LYS A 259 -7.60 74.09 -84.00
CA LYS A 259 -6.48 74.15 -83.04
C LYS A 259 -6.96 73.90 -81.61
N GLN A 260 -8.03 74.57 -81.18
CA GLN A 260 -8.60 74.37 -79.84
C GLN A 260 -9.01 72.91 -79.62
N GLN A 261 -9.75 72.31 -80.55
CA GLN A 261 -10.15 70.89 -80.50
C GLN A 261 -8.94 69.94 -80.43
N ARG A 262 -7.87 70.20 -81.19
CA ARG A 262 -6.62 69.44 -81.11
C ARG A 262 -5.98 69.58 -79.73
N ASP A 263 -5.92 70.78 -79.19
CA ASP A 263 -5.21 71.07 -77.95
C ASP A 263 -5.98 70.56 -76.73
N ASP A 264 -7.32 70.58 -76.78
CA ASP A 264 -8.20 69.89 -75.83
C ASP A 264 -8.03 68.36 -75.90
N ALA A 265 -7.96 67.78 -77.10
CA ALA A 265 -7.73 66.34 -77.29
C ALA A 265 -6.33 65.90 -76.81
N LEU A 266 -5.30 66.76 -76.97
CA LEU A 266 -3.97 66.54 -76.39
C LEU A 266 -4.01 66.62 -74.86
N ALA A 267 -4.71 67.60 -74.29
CA ALA A 267 -4.87 67.73 -72.84
C ALA A 267 -5.61 66.53 -72.23
N GLU A 268 -6.62 65.98 -72.91
CA GLU A 268 -7.32 64.77 -72.48
C GLU A 268 -6.46 63.51 -72.63
N ARG A 269 -5.75 63.34 -73.76
CA ARG A 269 -4.75 62.27 -73.90
C ARG A 269 -3.74 62.30 -72.75
N ASP A 270 -3.24 63.48 -72.39
CA ASP A 270 -2.24 63.63 -71.33
C ASP A 270 -2.85 63.41 -69.93
N ARG A 271 -4.16 63.61 -69.73
CA ARG A 271 -4.89 63.15 -68.53
C ARG A 271 -4.96 61.62 -68.49
N VAL A 272 -5.36 60.98 -69.59
CA VAL A 272 -5.41 59.51 -69.70
C VAL A 272 -4.03 58.90 -69.47
N THR A 273 -2.96 59.46 -70.02
CA THR A 273 -1.57 59.00 -69.76
C THR A 273 -1.21 59.06 -68.28
N ARG A 274 -1.60 60.12 -67.56
CA ARG A 274 -1.37 60.19 -66.09
C ARG A 274 -2.18 59.15 -65.31
N VAL A 275 -3.42 58.85 -65.73
CA VAL A 275 -4.24 57.79 -65.12
C VAL A 275 -3.65 56.40 -65.38
N LEU A 276 -3.15 56.14 -66.60
CA LEU A 276 -2.49 54.89 -66.94
C LEU A 276 -1.24 54.64 -66.10
N VAL A 277 -0.36 55.64 -65.94
CA VAL A 277 0.85 55.50 -65.10
C VAL A 277 0.50 55.19 -63.62
N VAL A 278 -0.58 55.77 -63.09
CA VAL A 278 -1.05 55.44 -61.72
C VAL A 278 -1.64 54.04 -61.65
N ALA A 279 -2.33 53.57 -62.70
CA ALA A 279 -2.86 52.21 -62.77
C ALA A 279 -1.73 51.17 -62.90
N GLU A 280 -0.70 51.45 -63.71
CA GLU A 280 0.52 50.63 -63.84
C GLU A 280 1.24 50.50 -62.50
N GLN A 281 1.48 51.62 -61.79
CA GLN A 281 2.07 51.60 -60.44
C GLN A 281 1.23 50.82 -59.42
N ALA A 282 -0.10 50.88 -59.51
CA ALA A 282 -0.99 50.09 -58.67
C ALA A 282 -0.95 48.58 -59.00
N CYS A 283 -0.80 48.24 -60.28
CA CYS A 283 -0.60 46.86 -60.73
C CYS A 283 0.76 46.31 -60.27
N ASP A 284 1.85 47.08 -60.42
CA ASP A 284 3.19 46.68 -59.96
C ASP A 284 3.21 46.44 -58.44
N GLY A 285 2.63 47.36 -57.65
CA GLY A 285 2.49 47.17 -56.20
C GLY A 285 1.64 45.94 -55.82
N ALA A 286 0.61 45.61 -56.61
CA ALA A 286 -0.18 44.40 -56.41
C ALA A 286 0.59 43.11 -56.78
N LEU A 287 1.47 43.15 -57.79
CA LEU A 287 2.36 42.06 -58.14
C LEU A 287 3.43 41.82 -57.07
N ASP A 288 4.04 42.89 -56.52
CA ASP A 288 5.00 42.79 -55.41
C ASP A 288 4.36 42.19 -54.15
N MET A 289 3.15 42.63 -53.78
CA MET A 289 2.40 42.04 -52.66
C MET A 289 2.06 40.56 -52.88
N ARG A 290 1.66 40.18 -54.10
CA ARG A 290 1.41 38.78 -54.47
C ARG A 290 2.69 37.94 -54.34
N ASP A 291 3.80 38.44 -54.86
CA ASP A 291 5.08 37.72 -54.85
C ASP A 291 5.66 37.62 -53.43
N GLN A 292 5.46 38.63 -52.58
CA GLN A 292 5.74 38.55 -51.14
C GLN A 292 4.88 37.47 -50.46
N ALA A 293 3.57 37.42 -50.73
CA ALA A 293 2.69 36.39 -50.20
C ALA A 293 3.08 34.97 -50.67
N CYS A 294 3.51 34.81 -51.93
CA CYS A 294 4.06 33.56 -52.44
C CYS A 294 5.36 33.15 -51.72
N ARG A 295 6.28 34.09 -51.47
CA ARG A 295 7.50 33.83 -50.68
C ARG A 295 7.15 33.35 -49.26
N ILE A 296 6.26 34.05 -48.56
CA ILE A 296 5.80 33.67 -47.21
C ILE A 296 5.12 32.29 -47.21
N SER A 297 4.21 32.02 -48.16
CA SER A 297 3.57 30.70 -48.28
C SER A 297 4.60 29.58 -48.55
N SER A 298 5.66 29.86 -49.31
CA SER A 298 6.74 28.90 -49.56
C SER A 298 7.59 28.60 -48.31
N ALA A 299 7.81 29.60 -47.44
CA ALA A 299 8.52 29.43 -46.17
C ALA A 299 7.70 28.58 -45.18
N LEU A 300 6.43 28.95 -44.96
CA LEU A 300 5.52 28.23 -44.07
C LEU A 300 5.30 26.76 -44.50
N ARG A 301 5.34 26.47 -45.81
CA ARG A 301 5.33 25.07 -46.30
C ARG A 301 6.60 24.32 -45.89
N ARG A 302 7.79 24.91 -46.07
CA ARG A 302 9.07 24.29 -45.66
C ARG A 302 9.13 24.04 -44.16
N GLU A 303 8.69 25.00 -43.35
CA GLU A 303 8.61 24.87 -41.88
C GLU A 303 7.68 23.73 -41.47
N ARG A 304 6.49 23.65 -42.06
CA ARG A 304 5.54 22.53 -41.86
C ARG A 304 6.15 21.19 -42.28
N ASP A 305 6.80 21.14 -43.43
CA ASP A 305 7.34 19.90 -43.99
C ASP A 305 8.56 19.40 -43.19
N ALA A 306 9.35 20.32 -42.63
CA ALA A 306 10.39 20.00 -41.64
C ALA A 306 9.78 19.47 -40.34
N ALA A 307 8.79 20.15 -39.75
CA ALA A 307 8.12 19.71 -38.53
C ALA A 307 7.39 18.36 -38.67
N VAL A 308 6.84 18.06 -39.87
CA VAL A 308 6.33 16.73 -40.22
C VAL A 308 7.44 15.69 -40.25
N THR A 309 8.60 16.03 -40.83
CA THR A 309 9.78 15.14 -40.86
C THR A 309 10.29 14.84 -39.45
N GLU A 310 10.44 15.85 -38.59
CA GLU A 310 10.86 15.69 -37.19
C GLU A 310 9.88 14.83 -36.39
N ARG A 311 8.57 15.08 -36.53
CA ARG A 311 7.51 14.28 -35.90
C ARG A 311 7.58 12.81 -36.31
N ASP A 312 7.79 12.53 -37.59
CA ASP A 312 7.80 11.16 -38.10
C ASP A 312 9.13 10.44 -37.81
N GLN A 313 10.25 11.16 -37.70
CA GLN A 313 11.49 10.65 -37.08
C GLN A 313 11.28 10.31 -35.59
N ALA A 314 10.64 11.20 -34.82
CA ALA A 314 10.34 10.94 -33.40
C ALA A 314 9.46 9.70 -33.21
N ARG A 315 8.46 9.50 -34.08
CA ARG A 315 7.64 8.27 -34.11
C ARG A 315 8.47 7.01 -34.44
N GLN A 316 9.38 7.10 -35.42
CA GLN A 316 10.29 5.98 -35.73
C GLN A 316 11.24 5.67 -34.57
N ALA A 317 11.63 6.66 -33.77
CA ALA A 317 12.45 6.47 -32.57
C ALA A 317 11.70 5.85 -31.38
N VAL A 318 10.36 5.96 -31.31
CA VAL A 318 9.53 5.33 -30.27
C VAL A 318 9.41 3.82 -30.47
N ALA A 319 9.20 3.35 -31.71
CA ALA A 319 9.02 1.92 -32.01
C ALA A 319 10.10 0.97 -31.43
N PRO A 320 11.43 1.24 -31.52
CA PRO A 320 12.44 0.39 -30.89
C PRO A 320 12.43 0.48 -29.35
N LEU A 321 12.00 1.60 -28.76
CA LEU A 321 11.87 1.75 -27.31
C LEU A 321 10.67 0.95 -26.78
N GLU A 322 9.57 0.89 -27.54
CA GLU A 322 8.43 0.02 -27.23
C GLU A 322 8.82 -1.47 -27.31
N LEU A 323 9.58 -1.87 -28.34
CA LEU A 323 10.11 -3.23 -28.44
C LEU A 323 11.05 -3.59 -27.28
N GLN A 324 11.89 -2.64 -26.83
CA GLN A 324 12.75 -2.82 -25.66
C GLN A 324 11.93 -2.96 -24.37
N ARG A 325 10.93 -2.10 -24.16
CA ARG A 325 9.99 -2.18 -23.03
C ARG A 325 9.30 -3.54 -22.98
N ASP A 326 8.74 -3.99 -24.11
CA ASP A 326 7.94 -5.22 -24.16
C ASP A 326 8.82 -6.47 -23.99
N THR A 327 10.08 -6.41 -24.44
CA THR A 327 11.11 -7.43 -24.16
C THR A 327 11.42 -7.49 -22.66
N ALA A 328 11.69 -6.34 -22.02
CA ALA A 328 11.99 -6.25 -20.59
C ALA A 328 10.81 -6.70 -19.70
N VAL A 329 9.57 -6.37 -20.09
CA VAL A 329 8.36 -6.88 -19.43
C VAL A 329 8.27 -8.41 -19.55
N ALA A 330 8.50 -8.97 -20.75
CA ALA A 330 8.51 -10.42 -20.94
C ALA A 330 9.64 -11.13 -20.15
N GLU A 331 10.80 -10.50 -19.96
CA GLU A 331 11.88 -11.03 -19.11
C GLU A 331 11.52 -10.96 -17.61
N ARG A 332 10.98 -9.83 -17.15
CA ARG A 332 10.49 -9.67 -15.77
C ARG A 332 9.42 -10.70 -15.43
N ASP A 333 8.47 -10.92 -16.34
CA ASP A 333 7.35 -11.81 -16.07
C ASP A 333 7.77 -13.30 -16.12
N ARG A 334 8.79 -13.67 -16.92
CA ARG A 334 9.50 -14.97 -16.77
C ARG A 334 10.23 -15.09 -15.43
N ALA A 335 10.90 -14.03 -14.96
CA ALA A 335 11.58 -14.03 -13.67
C ALA A 335 10.59 -14.21 -12.51
N ARG A 336 9.44 -13.53 -12.55
CA ARG A 336 8.33 -13.69 -11.59
C ARG A 336 7.79 -15.14 -11.57
N GLN A 337 7.64 -15.77 -12.74
CA GLN A 337 7.25 -17.18 -12.84
C GLN A 337 8.30 -18.12 -12.23
N ALA A 338 9.59 -17.87 -12.46
CA ALA A 338 10.68 -18.65 -11.87
C ALA A 338 10.75 -18.51 -10.33
N VAL A 339 10.55 -17.30 -9.80
CA VAL A 339 10.45 -17.06 -8.35
C VAL A 339 9.27 -17.83 -7.75
N ALA A 340 8.07 -17.74 -8.34
CA ALA A 340 6.91 -18.47 -7.85
C ALA A 340 7.11 -20.00 -7.81
N ALA A 341 7.83 -20.57 -8.79
CA ALA A 341 8.20 -21.99 -8.78
C ALA A 341 9.21 -22.34 -7.68
N LEU A 342 10.18 -21.47 -7.40
CA LEU A 342 11.13 -21.64 -6.29
C LEU A 342 10.45 -21.50 -4.91
N GLU A 343 9.45 -20.64 -4.77
CA GLU A 343 8.65 -20.54 -3.54
C GLU A 343 7.84 -21.81 -3.29
N GLN A 344 7.22 -22.38 -4.32
CA GLN A 344 6.52 -23.67 -4.21
C GLN A 344 7.47 -24.80 -3.79
N GLN A 345 8.69 -24.84 -4.32
CA GLN A 345 9.72 -25.81 -3.92
C GLN A 345 10.19 -25.60 -2.47
N ARG A 346 10.41 -24.34 -2.06
CA ARG A 346 10.75 -23.96 -0.68
C ARG A 346 9.68 -24.43 0.30
N ASP A 347 8.42 -24.18 -0.01
CA ASP A 347 7.30 -24.44 0.91
C ASP A 347 6.99 -25.94 1.00
N ALA A 348 7.18 -26.70 -0.08
CA ALA A 348 7.19 -28.16 -0.04
C ALA A 348 8.32 -28.71 0.85
N ALA A 349 9.56 -28.24 0.67
CA ALA A 349 10.70 -28.67 1.50
C ALA A 349 10.56 -28.27 2.98
N VAL A 350 9.89 -27.15 3.27
CA VAL A 350 9.49 -26.75 4.63
C VAL A 350 8.47 -27.72 5.21
N ALA A 351 7.46 -28.14 4.44
CA ALA A 351 6.46 -29.11 4.88
C ALA A 351 7.09 -30.49 5.16
N GLU A 352 7.97 -31.00 4.29
CA GLU A 352 8.71 -32.25 4.49
C GLU A 352 9.58 -32.20 5.76
N ARG A 353 10.33 -31.11 5.94
CA ARG A 353 11.15 -30.88 7.15
C ARG A 353 10.31 -30.88 8.42
N ASP A 354 9.12 -30.29 8.39
CA ASP A 354 8.27 -30.17 9.57
C ASP A 354 7.48 -31.47 9.85
N GLN A 355 7.16 -32.27 8.83
CA GLN A 355 6.76 -33.68 9.00
C GLN A 355 7.88 -34.52 9.62
N ALA A 356 9.13 -34.39 9.14
CA ALA A 356 10.28 -35.10 9.70
C ALA A 356 10.52 -34.74 11.18
N ARG A 357 10.32 -33.47 11.57
CA ARG A 357 10.35 -33.03 12.97
C ARG A 357 9.24 -33.66 13.82
N GLN A 358 8.02 -33.78 13.29
CA GLN A 358 6.92 -34.48 13.98
C GLN A 358 7.23 -35.97 14.19
N ALA A 359 7.79 -36.63 13.17
CA ALA A 359 8.22 -38.02 13.27
C ALA A 359 9.33 -38.22 14.32
N VAL A 360 10.34 -37.32 14.36
CA VAL A 360 11.37 -37.34 15.42
C VAL A 360 10.74 -37.15 16.80
N ALA A 361 9.85 -36.17 16.99
CA ALA A 361 9.18 -35.95 18.27
C ALA A 361 8.36 -37.17 18.75
N ALA A 362 7.69 -37.88 17.84
CA ALA A 362 6.99 -39.13 18.15
C ALA A 362 7.96 -40.26 18.56
N LEU A 363 9.12 -40.37 17.90
CA LEU A 363 10.18 -41.32 18.26
C LEU A 363 10.81 -41.00 19.62
N GLU A 364 10.96 -39.72 19.96
CA GLU A 364 11.44 -39.31 21.30
C GLU A 364 10.42 -39.65 22.40
N GLN A 365 9.13 -39.41 22.16
CA GLN A 365 8.06 -39.83 23.09
C GLN A 365 8.04 -41.36 23.29
N GLY A 366 8.18 -42.13 22.21
CA GLY A 366 8.26 -43.59 22.28
C GLY A 366 9.51 -44.09 23.02
N ARG A 367 10.66 -43.47 22.78
CA ARG A 367 11.92 -43.73 23.51
C ARG A 367 11.74 -43.48 25.01
N ASP A 368 11.15 -42.34 25.38
CA ASP A 368 11.06 -41.92 26.77
C ASP A 368 10.03 -42.75 27.55
N ALA A 369 8.95 -43.18 26.90
CA ALA A 369 8.03 -44.20 27.42
C ALA A 369 8.73 -45.54 27.67
N ALA A 370 9.47 -46.07 26.69
CA ALA A 370 10.22 -47.33 26.84
C ALA A 370 11.33 -47.23 27.93
N VAL A 371 11.93 -46.05 28.12
CA VAL A 371 12.85 -45.78 29.23
C VAL A 371 12.12 -45.80 30.57
N ALA A 372 10.91 -45.25 30.67
CA ALA A 372 10.09 -45.30 31.88
C ALA A 372 9.69 -46.74 32.24
N GLU A 373 9.19 -47.53 31.27
CA GLU A 373 8.87 -48.96 31.46
C GLU A 373 10.09 -49.77 31.93
N ARG A 374 11.25 -49.58 31.27
CA ARG A 374 12.51 -50.22 31.67
C ARG A 374 12.95 -49.83 33.08
N ASN A 375 12.69 -48.59 33.50
CA ASN A 375 13.00 -48.13 34.85
C ASN A 375 12.04 -48.74 35.89
N GLN A 376 10.75 -48.84 35.57
CA GLN A 376 9.75 -49.51 36.40
C GLN A 376 10.08 -51.00 36.60
N ALA A 377 10.36 -51.73 35.51
CA ALA A 377 10.77 -53.14 35.57
C ALA A 377 12.07 -53.35 36.38
N ARG A 378 13.00 -52.37 36.37
CA ARG A 378 14.18 -52.37 37.25
C ARG A 378 13.82 -52.21 38.73
N LEU A 379 12.89 -51.32 39.06
CA LEU A 379 12.42 -51.15 40.44
C LEU A 379 11.73 -52.42 40.95
N GLU A 380 10.83 -53.01 40.16
CA GLU A 380 10.16 -54.27 40.46
C GLU A 380 11.17 -55.42 40.67
N LEU A 381 12.20 -55.52 39.82
CA LEU A 381 13.28 -56.50 39.98
C LEU A 381 14.10 -56.26 41.26
N THR A 382 14.33 -55.00 41.67
CA THR A 382 15.00 -54.73 42.96
C THR A 382 14.12 -55.11 44.15
N THR A 383 12.81 -54.82 44.11
CA THR A 383 11.85 -55.24 45.14
C THR A 383 11.74 -56.75 45.24
N GLN A 384 11.69 -57.46 44.10
CA GLN A 384 11.67 -58.93 44.08
C GLN A 384 12.98 -59.53 44.64
N ARG A 385 14.14 -58.90 44.37
CA ARG A 385 15.42 -59.32 44.98
C ARG A 385 15.44 -59.11 46.49
N GLN A 386 14.92 -57.98 46.98
CA GLN A 386 14.77 -57.72 48.42
C GLN A 386 13.85 -58.76 49.08
N GLN A 387 12.67 -59.02 48.51
CA GLN A 387 11.75 -60.07 48.97
C GLN A 387 12.43 -61.44 49.01
N ARG A 388 13.17 -61.83 47.97
CA ARG A 388 13.92 -63.10 47.95
C ARG A 388 15.03 -63.16 48.98
N SER A 389 15.69 -62.04 49.33
CA SER A 389 16.67 -62.00 50.42
C SER A 389 16.02 -62.10 51.81
N LEU A 390 14.85 -61.50 52.01
CA LEU A 390 14.09 -61.64 53.26
C LEU A 390 13.64 -63.09 53.47
N VAL A 391 13.02 -63.70 52.46
CA VAL A 391 12.61 -65.12 52.50
C VAL A 391 13.82 -66.05 52.69
N ALA A 392 14.98 -65.74 52.10
CA ALA A 392 16.20 -66.52 52.31
C ALA A 392 16.71 -66.44 53.76
N GLU A 393 16.61 -65.27 54.40
CA GLU A 393 16.99 -65.09 55.81
C GLU A 393 15.96 -65.69 56.77
N GLU A 394 14.67 -65.60 56.48
CA GLU A 394 13.60 -66.33 57.20
C GLU A 394 13.83 -67.86 57.13
N LEU A 395 14.18 -68.39 55.96
CA LEU A 395 14.57 -69.79 55.77
C LEU A 395 15.90 -70.15 56.46
N ARG A 396 16.79 -69.17 56.69
CA ARG A 396 18.01 -69.37 57.50
C ARG A 396 17.66 -69.46 58.99
N VAL A 397 16.94 -68.47 59.52
CA VAL A 397 16.52 -68.36 60.92
C VAL A 397 15.64 -69.56 61.32
N THR A 398 14.66 -69.94 60.51
CA THR A 398 13.82 -71.12 60.78
C THR A 398 14.62 -72.43 60.76
N ARG A 399 15.58 -72.60 59.82
CA ARG A 399 16.49 -73.75 59.82
C ARG A 399 17.38 -73.76 61.08
N THR A 400 17.90 -72.62 61.53
CA THR A 400 18.69 -72.52 62.76
C THR A 400 17.83 -72.87 63.99
N SER A 401 16.62 -72.31 64.10
CA SER A 401 15.67 -72.62 65.19
C SER A 401 15.30 -74.11 65.22
N LEU A 402 15.03 -74.72 64.06
CA LEU A 402 14.79 -76.17 63.95
C LEU A 402 16.02 -77.00 64.37
N SER A 403 17.23 -76.57 64.05
CA SER A 403 18.45 -77.26 64.52
C SER A 403 18.66 -77.15 66.03
N GLN A 404 18.34 -75.99 66.64
CA GLN A 404 18.37 -75.78 68.08
C GLN A 404 17.29 -76.61 68.79
N SER A 405 16.08 -76.66 68.22
CA SER A 405 14.98 -77.49 68.74
C SER A 405 15.30 -78.99 68.67
N ARG A 406 15.94 -79.45 67.58
CA ARG A 406 16.44 -80.84 67.48
C ARG A 406 17.52 -81.13 68.53
N ALA A 407 18.55 -80.31 68.64
CA ALA A 407 19.58 -80.48 69.67
C ALA A 407 19.00 -80.45 71.10
N GLY A 408 17.99 -79.61 71.35
CA GLY A 408 17.25 -79.60 72.62
C GLY A 408 16.43 -80.88 72.87
N SER A 409 15.84 -81.44 71.82
CA SER A 409 15.06 -82.68 71.88
C SER A 409 15.97 -83.90 72.05
N GLU A 410 17.12 -83.92 71.38
CA GLU A 410 18.19 -84.91 71.54
C GLU A 410 18.79 -84.85 72.95
N ALA A 411 19.04 -83.66 73.49
CA ALA A 411 19.49 -83.49 74.88
C ALA A 411 18.42 -83.97 75.88
N ALA A 412 17.15 -83.63 75.68
CA ALA A 412 16.04 -84.11 76.52
C ALA A 412 15.85 -85.63 76.42
N GLN A 413 16.07 -86.22 75.24
CA GLN A 413 15.98 -87.67 75.05
C GLN A 413 17.18 -88.42 75.66
N ASN A 414 18.39 -87.86 75.59
CA ASN A 414 19.56 -88.38 76.30
C ASN A 414 19.35 -88.33 77.84
N LEU A 415 18.78 -87.24 78.35
CA LEU A 415 18.41 -87.12 79.77
C LEU A 415 17.30 -88.12 80.14
N ASN A 416 16.35 -88.39 79.25
CA ASN A 416 15.31 -89.42 79.46
C ASN A 416 15.92 -90.83 79.49
N VAL A 417 16.90 -91.14 78.65
CA VAL A 417 17.66 -92.41 78.70
C VAL A 417 18.40 -92.54 80.03
N GLN A 418 19.09 -91.49 80.50
CA GLN A 418 19.75 -91.48 81.81
C GLN A 418 18.75 -91.73 82.94
N LEU A 419 17.61 -91.02 82.95
CA LEU A 419 16.53 -91.22 83.93
C LEU A 419 15.94 -92.63 83.86
N GLN A 420 15.81 -93.23 82.67
CA GLN A 420 15.37 -94.63 82.53
C GLN A 420 16.40 -95.63 83.07
N ASP A 421 17.70 -95.38 82.88
CA ASP A 421 18.75 -96.24 83.44
C ASP A 421 18.90 -96.08 84.95
N ASP A 422 18.72 -94.87 85.49
CA ASP A 422 18.63 -94.65 86.94
C ASP A 422 17.35 -95.26 87.54
N LEU A 423 16.21 -95.22 86.83
CA LEU A 423 15.00 -95.94 87.23
C LEU A 423 15.16 -97.47 87.14
N ARG A 424 15.90 -97.99 86.16
CA ARG A 424 16.28 -99.42 86.09
C ARG A 424 17.17 -99.82 87.26
N ARG A 425 18.15 -98.99 87.62
CA ARG A 425 19.02 -99.18 88.80
C ARG A 425 18.22 -99.13 90.11
N ALA A 426 17.34 -98.13 90.26
CA ALA A 426 16.46 -98.01 91.41
C ALA A 426 15.53 -99.23 91.53
N ASN A 427 14.90 -99.68 90.44
CA ASN A 427 14.09 -100.90 90.44
C ASN A 427 14.92 -102.16 90.75
N ALA A 428 16.16 -102.27 90.27
CA ALA A 428 17.05 -103.38 90.60
C ALA A 428 17.45 -103.44 92.08
N LEU A 429 17.34 -102.33 92.83
CA LEU A 429 17.52 -102.28 94.28
C LEU A 429 16.18 -102.44 95.03
N LEU A 430 15.10 -101.84 94.53
CA LEU A 430 13.79 -101.83 95.17
C LEU A 430 13.01 -103.13 95.00
N VAL A 431 13.12 -103.83 93.87
CA VAL A 431 12.42 -105.11 93.65
C VAL A 431 12.90 -106.19 94.63
N PRO A 432 14.21 -106.44 94.83
CA PRO A 432 14.68 -107.35 95.88
C PRO A 432 14.22 -106.92 97.28
N HIS A 433 14.21 -105.62 97.58
CA HIS A 433 13.78 -105.12 98.89
C HIS A 433 12.26 -105.29 99.10
N ALA A 434 11.45 -105.12 98.05
CA ALA A 434 10.00 -105.36 98.07
C ALA A 434 9.66 -106.87 98.14
N GLU A 435 10.47 -107.73 97.55
CA GLU A 435 10.38 -109.18 97.75
C GLU A 435 10.74 -109.58 99.19
N GLU A 436 11.78 -108.98 99.76
CA GLU A 436 12.18 -109.22 101.14
C GLU A 436 11.11 -108.73 102.13
N LEU A 437 10.51 -107.56 101.87
CA LEU A 437 9.33 -107.07 102.60
C LEU A 437 8.12 -107.98 102.42
N ARG A 438 7.88 -108.58 101.24
CA ARG A 438 6.86 -109.62 101.06
C ARG A 438 7.16 -110.87 101.89
N ARG A 439 8.41 -111.35 101.91
CA ARG A 439 8.87 -112.47 102.77
C ARG A 439 8.82 -112.14 104.26
N GLY A 440 8.77 -110.87 104.63
CA GLY A 440 8.41 -110.40 105.97
C GLY A 440 6.91 -110.47 106.20
N ALA A 441 6.11 -109.89 105.29
CA ALA A 441 4.66 -109.82 105.39
C ALA A 441 3.98 -111.20 105.50
N THR A 442 4.41 -112.24 104.75
CA THR A 442 3.84 -113.59 104.91
C THR A 442 4.09 -114.15 106.31
N ARG A 443 5.30 -113.95 106.86
CA ARG A 443 5.65 -114.39 108.22
C ARG A 443 4.99 -113.56 109.32
N ILE A 444 4.54 -112.34 109.02
CA ILE A 444 3.72 -111.52 109.92
C ILE A 444 2.28 -112.04 109.90
N HIS A 445 1.72 -112.34 108.73
CA HIS A 445 0.34 -112.82 108.61
C HIS A 445 0.11 -114.18 109.31
N GLU A 446 1.09 -115.08 109.24
CA GLU A 446 1.10 -116.36 109.98
C GLU A 446 1.22 -116.19 111.51
N LEU A 447 1.58 -115.00 112.01
CA LEU A 447 1.61 -114.66 113.44
C LEU A 447 0.36 -113.86 113.86
N GLU A 448 -0.18 -113.00 112.99
CA GLU A 448 -1.38 -112.20 113.24
C GLU A 448 -2.63 -113.07 113.48
N GLU A 449 -2.73 -114.24 112.84
CA GLU A 449 -3.83 -115.19 113.09
C GLU A 449 -3.82 -115.79 114.53
N SER A 450 -2.70 -115.66 115.26
CA SER A 450 -2.57 -116.12 116.65
C SER A 450 -2.85 -115.05 117.72
N VAL A 451 -2.90 -113.76 117.36
CA VAL A 451 -3.06 -112.65 118.30
C VAL A 451 -4.47 -112.07 118.24
N ALA A 452 -5.35 -112.72 119.00
CA ALA A 452 -6.58 -112.21 119.63
C ALA A 452 -7.12 -110.85 119.14
N ALA A 453 -8.38 -110.78 118.69
CA ALA A 453 -9.53 -110.77 119.60
C ALA A 453 -9.44 -109.70 120.73
N ALA A 454 -8.79 -108.58 120.47
CA ALA A 454 -8.68 -107.42 121.36
C ALA A 454 -9.04 -106.10 120.66
N THR A 455 -9.61 -105.16 121.43
CA THR A 455 -9.81 -103.74 121.08
C THR A 455 -10.61 -103.41 119.81
N THR A 456 -11.93 -103.64 119.89
CA THR A 456 -12.91 -102.76 119.22
C THR A 456 -12.95 -101.37 119.88
N LEU A 457 -13.32 -100.35 119.09
CA LEU A 457 -13.91 -99.05 119.52
C LEU A 457 -13.13 -98.15 120.49
N ARG A 458 -12.35 -97.20 119.96
CA ARG A 458 -12.69 -95.74 119.85
C ARG A 458 -11.48 -94.94 119.31
N VAL A 459 -11.56 -94.05 118.31
CA VAL A 459 -12.52 -92.97 117.93
C VAL A 459 -12.26 -91.65 118.66
N ALA A 460 -12.47 -90.55 117.92
CA ALA A 460 -12.31 -89.12 118.24
C ALA A 460 -10.89 -88.55 117.94
N ALA A 461 -10.75 -87.35 117.35
CA ALA A 461 -11.81 -86.43 116.89
C ALA A 461 -11.34 -85.42 115.83
N GLU A 462 -12.29 -85.08 114.95
CA GLU A 462 -12.62 -83.71 114.46
C GLU A 462 -11.60 -82.92 113.60
N SER A 463 -12.03 -81.99 112.73
CA SER A 463 -13.39 -81.48 112.47
C SER A 463 -13.73 -81.37 110.98
N GLU A 464 -14.98 -81.73 110.65
CA GLU A 464 -15.66 -81.26 109.44
C GLU A 464 -16.36 -79.92 109.73
N MET A 465 -16.54 -79.09 108.70
CA MET A 465 -17.50 -77.97 108.60
C MET A 465 -17.54 -76.85 109.67
N ALA A 466 -17.06 -75.66 109.29
CA ALA A 466 -17.83 -74.39 109.36
C ALA A 466 -17.05 -73.22 108.71
N ARG A 467 -17.63 -72.14 108.15
CA ARG A 467 -18.96 -71.85 107.57
C ARG A 467 -18.88 -70.46 106.87
N ALA A 468 -19.27 -70.38 105.59
CA ALA A 468 -19.81 -69.19 104.89
C ALA A 468 -18.94 -67.90 104.72
N GLN A 469 -19.44 -67.00 103.86
CA GLN A 469 -18.95 -65.66 103.48
C GLN A 469 -17.64 -65.60 102.65
N ALA A 470 -17.51 -64.81 101.59
CA ALA A 470 -18.50 -64.07 100.77
C ALA A 470 -17.93 -63.80 99.35
N GLY A 471 -18.77 -63.45 98.38
CA GLY A 471 -18.33 -63.10 97.01
C GLY A 471 -19.48 -62.76 96.06
N GLU A 472 -19.74 -61.47 95.86
CA GLU A 472 -20.85 -60.95 95.03
C GLU A 472 -20.45 -60.59 93.58
N LEU A 473 -21.45 -60.07 92.84
CA LEU A 473 -21.36 -59.26 91.59
C LEU A 473 -21.47 -59.99 90.24
N GLY A 474 -22.72 -60.29 89.85
CA GLY A 474 -23.09 -60.79 88.51
C GLY A 474 -24.08 -59.91 87.74
N ALA A 475 -23.94 -58.56 87.76
CA ALA A 475 -25.02 -57.65 87.30
C ALA A 475 -24.57 -56.38 86.52
N ALA A 476 -23.50 -56.40 85.74
CA ALA A 476 -22.94 -55.16 85.14
C ALA A 476 -22.38 -55.25 83.70
N SER A 477 -23.16 -55.70 82.69
CA SER A 477 -22.66 -55.69 81.28
C SER A 477 -23.71 -55.53 80.16
N ARG A 478 -24.63 -54.55 80.25
CA ARG A 478 -25.45 -54.11 79.07
C ARG A 478 -25.57 -52.58 78.87
N ALA A 479 -25.41 -51.75 79.91
CA ALA A 479 -25.59 -50.30 79.81
C ALA A 479 -24.42 -49.51 79.17
N ALA A 480 -23.27 -50.15 78.94
CA ALA A 480 -22.06 -49.49 78.43
C ALA A 480 -21.99 -49.42 76.89
N GLN A 481 -22.35 -50.51 76.19
CA GLN A 481 -22.10 -50.66 74.75
C GLN A 481 -22.94 -49.68 73.89
N TYR A 482 -24.20 -49.43 74.27
CA TYR A 482 -25.07 -48.47 73.55
C TYR A 482 -24.55 -47.02 73.61
N ARG A 483 -23.90 -46.60 74.70
CA ARG A 483 -23.31 -45.26 74.83
C ARG A 483 -22.03 -45.09 73.99
N ALA A 484 -21.25 -46.16 73.82
CA ALA A 484 -20.05 -46.15 72.97
C ALA A 484 -20.39 -45.97 71.47
N GLY A 485 -21.41 -46.68 70.98
CA GLY A 485 -21.83 -46.64 69.58
C GLY A 485 -22.27 -45.25 69.11
N TRP A 486 -23.21 -44.62 69.82
CA TRP A 486 -23.72 -43.28 69.48
C TRP A 486 -22.64 -42.20 69.48
N MET A 487 -21.72 -42.25 70.45
CA MET A 487 -20.57 -41.34 70.52
C MET A 487 -19.54 -41.59 69.40
N SER A 488 -19.52 -42.78 68.77
CA SER A 488 -18.68 -43.04 67.59
C SER A 488 -19.26 -42.40 66.33
N VAL A 489 -20.55 -42.61 66.06
CA VAL A 489 -21.25 -42.06 64.88
C VAL A 489 -21.24 -40.53 64.86
N ARG A 490 -21.53 -39.88 66.00
CA ARG A 490 -21.46 -38.40 66.09
C ARG A 490 -20.04 -37.87 65.82
N ARG A 491 -19.00 -38.55 66.30
CA ARG A 491 -17.59 -38.21 66.06
C ARG A 491 -17.07 -38.59 64.67
N SER A 492 -17.80 -39.39 63.87
CA SER A 492 -17.47 -39.61 62.45
C SER A 492 -18.17 -38.60 61.55
N SER A 493 -19.43 -38.23 61.84
CA SER A 493 -20.14 -37.15 61.13
C SER A 493 -19.46 -35.80 61.33
N GLN A 494 -19.07 -35.46 62.56
CA GLN A 494 -18.35 -34.20 62.85
C GLN A 494 -17.02 -34.14 62.09
N ARG A 495 -16.16 -35.15 62.21
CA ARG A 495 -14.87 -35.19 61.52
C ARG A 495 -14.95 -35.12 59.99
N ARG A 496 -16.06 -35.57 59.36
CA ARG A 496 -16.29 -35.33 57.91
C ARG A 496 -16.59 -33.87 57.61
N ARG A 497 -17.40 -33.18 58.43
CA ARG A 497 -17.66 -31.73 58.28
C ARG A 497 -16.39 -30.93 58.52
N ASP A 498 -15.63 -31.26 59.55
CA ASP A 498 -14.38 -30.59 59.90
C ASP A 498 -13.33 -30.77 58.78
N ALA A 499 -13.23 -31.97 58.19
CA ALA A 499 -12.33 -32.25 57.07
C ALA A 499 -12.73 -31.53 55.78
N VAL A 500 -14.04 -31.47 55.46
CA VAL A 500 -14.54 -30.69 54.31
C VAL A 500 -14.32 -29.19 54.54
N GLY A 501 -14.58 -28.68 55.75
CA GLY A 501 -14.26 -27.30 56.12
C GLY A 501 -12.78 -26.98 55.97
N ALA A 502 -11.89 -27.85 56.46
CA ALA A 502 -10.44 -27.72 56.30
C ALA A 502 -9.96 -27.91 54.84
N GLN A 503 -10.77 -28.48 53.96
CA GLN A 503 -10.51 -28.50 52.51
C GLN A 503 -10.96 -27.21 51.84
N VAL A 504 -12.15 -26.69 52.17
CA VAL A 504 -12.66 -25.40 51.68
C VAL A 504 -11.76 -24.24 52.12
N TYR A 505 -11.30 -24.21 53.38
CA TYR A 505 -10.35 -23.19 53.85
C TYR A 505 -9.02 -23.22 53.09
N ARG A 506 -8.48 -24.41 52.77
CA ARG A 506 -7.25 -24.53 51.96
C ARG A 506 -7.46 -24.13 50.51
N LEU A 507 -8.63 -24.41 49.93
CA LEU A 507 -8.98 -23.95 48.57
C LEU A 507 -9.14 -22.43 48.53
N ASN A 508 -9.84 -21.82 49.48
CA ASN A 508 -9.96 -20.36 49.57
C ASN A 508 -8.60 -19.69 49.80
N ALA A 509 -7.74 -20.23 50.67
CA ALA A 509 -6.38 -19.73 50.85
C ALA A 509 -5.59 -19.77 49.53
N ARG A 510 -5.64 -20.89 48.79
CA ARG A 510 -4.94 -21.00 47.50
C ARG A 510 -5.54 -20.11 46.41
N VAL A 511 -6.84 -19.79 46.46
CA VAL A 511 -7.45 -18.78 45.57
C VAL A 511 -6.88 -17.39 45.89
N VAL A 512 -6.82 -16.98 47.16
CA VAL A 512 -6.24 -15.68 47.56
C VAL A 512 -4.76 -15.59 47.15
N GLU A 513 -3.97 -16.63 47.38
CA GLU A 513 -2.57 -16.71 46.91
C GLU A 513 -2.47 -16.51 45.38
N LEU A 514 -3.35 -17.13 44.59
CA LEU A 514 -3.37 -16.98 43.13
C LEU A 514 -3.85 -15.59 42.66
N GLU A 515 -4.70 -14.91 43.42
CA GLU A 515 -5.09 -13.53 43.16
C GLU A 515 -3.98 -12.54 43.50
N GLU A 516 -3.23 -12.77 44.59
CA GLU A 516 -2.03 -11.99 44.93
C GLU A 516 -0.89 -12.21 43.91
N GLU A 517 -0.66 -13.47 43.47
CA GLU A 517 0.26 -13.80 42.37
C GLU A 517 -0.12 -13.07 41.07
N ARG A 518 -1.42 -13.07 40.70
CA ARG A 518 -1.96 -12.35 39.54
C ARG A 518 -1.72 -10.84 39.64
N ASP A 519 -2.06 -10.24 40.78
CA ASP A 519 -2.01 -8.79 40.96
C ASP A 519 -0.57 -8.29 41.15
N LEU A 520 0.35 -9.15 41.59
CA LEU A 520 1.80 -8.92 41.49
C LEU A 520 2.28 -8.93 40.04
N ALA A 521 1.89 -9.93 39.24
CA ALA A 521 2.28 -10.03 37.83
C ALA A 521 1.76 -8.84 36.98
N ILE A 522 0.56 -8.33 37.28
CA ILE A 522 0.03 -7.10 36.67
C ILE A 522 0.90 -5.89 37.03
N ARG A 523 1.26 -5.72 38.31
CA ARG A 523 2.16 -4.64 38.75
C ARG A 523 3.53 -4.71 38.08
N GLU A 524 4.16 -5.88 38.04
CA GLU A 524 5.44 -6.05 37.32
C GLU A 524 5.34 -5.68 35.83
N ARG A 525 4.26 -6.08 35.15
CA ARG A 525 4.04 -5.77 33.74
C ARG A 525 3.94 -4.26 33.51
N ASP A 526 3.19 -3.57 34.36
CA ASP A 526 2.92 -2.14 34.19
C ASP A 526 4.10 -1.28 34.65
N GLU A 527 4.89 -1.73 35.63
CA GLU A 527 6.21 -1.17 35.96
C GLU A 527 7.21 -1.33 34.81
N ARG A 528 7.30 -2.52 34.20
CA ARG A 528 8.11 -2.76 32.99
C ARG A 528 7.66 -1.83 31.84
N ALA A 529 6.36 -1.66 31.64
CA ALA A 529 5.82 -0.72 30.66
C ALA A 529 6.09 0.76 31.01
N ALA A 530 6.21 1.11 32.30
CA ALA A 530 6.62 2.44 32.75
C ALA A 530 8.14 2.67 32.63
N ALA A 531 8.97 1.62 32.75
CA ALA A 531 10.40 1.66 32.48
C ALA A 531 10.68 1.85 30.97
N TRP A 532 10.05 1.07 30.10
CA TRP A 532 10.12 1.25 28.64
C TRP A 532 9.68 2.65 28.21
N ARG A 533 8.57 3.17 28.75
CA ARG A 533 8.11 4.55 28.49
C ARG A 533 9.00 5.64 29.11
N ARG A 534 9.96 5.32 29.98
CA ARG A 534 11.03 6.24 30.41
C ARG A 534 12.19 6.17 29.41
N MET A 535 12.74 4.98 29.16
CA MET A 535 13.82 4.75 28.19
C MET A 535 13.53 5.36 26.80
N LEU A 536 12.31 5.23 26.28
CA LEU A 536 11.93 5.83 24.98
C LEU A 536 11.91 7.37 24.99
N ARG A 537 11.58 8.01 26.12
CA ARG A 537 11.63 9.48 26.27
C ARG A 537 13.07 9.97 26.41
N ASP A 538 13.90 9.25 27.16
CA ASP A 538 15.30 9.63 27.35
C ASP A 538 16.15 9.33 26.11
N ALA A 539 15.83 8.29 25.34
CA ALA A 539 16.37 8.06 24.00
C ALA A 539 15.94 9.15 22.98
N ARG A 540 14.69 9.65 23.06
CA ARG A 540 14.27 10.81 22.25
C ARG A 540 15.05 12.07 22.65
N ARG A 541 15.17 12.37 23.94
CA ARG A 541 15.97 13.50 24.46
C ARG A 541 17.44 13.40 24.04
N GLY A 542 18.02 12.20 24.08
CA GLY A 542 19.37 11.93 23.59
C GLY A 542 19.53 12.27 22.10
N ARG A 543 18.55 11.89 21.26
CA ARG A 543 18.53 12.30 19.85
C ARG A 543 18.33 13.82 19.68
N GLU A 544 17.44 14.45 20.43
CA GLU A 544 17.21 15.91 20.40
C GLU A 544 18.47 16.70 20.81
N LEU A 545 19.24 16.20 21.79
CA LEU A 545 20.53 16.78 22.19
C LEU A 545 21.62 16.52 21.15
N ALA A 546 21.70 15.32 20.58
CA ALA A 546 22.67 15.00 19.52
C ALA A 546 22.38 15.79 18.22
N GLN A 547 21.11 16.03 17.91
CA GLN A 547 20.66 16.88 16.81
C GLN A 547 21.14 18.32 17.04
N ARG A 548 20.86 18.93 18.19
CA ARG A 548 21.36 20.28 18.53
C ARG A 548 22.89 20.35 18.53
N ALA A 549 23.58 19.35 19.07
CA ALA A 549 25.04 19.31 19.04
C ALA A 549 25.60 19.20 17.61
N ARG A 550 24.91 18.51 16.70
CA ARG A 550 25.25 18.43 15.26
C ARG A 550 24.97 19.75 14.54
N ASP A 551 23.88 20.42 14.88
CA ASP A 551 23.42 21.64 14.22
C ASP A 551 24.20 22.89 14.73
N GLU A 552 24.66 22.90 15.99
CA GLU A 552 25.55 23.91 16.56
C GLU A 552 27.04 23.70 16.21
N LEU A 553 27.46 22.49 15.77
CA LEU A 553 28.86 22.19 15.49
C LEU A 553 29.46 23.09 14.39
N PRO A 554 28.79 23.33 13.24
CA PRO A 554 29.30 24.20 12.19
C PRO A 554 29.52 25.63 12.67
N ASP A 555 28.59 26.19 13.44
CA ASP A 555 28.67 27.57 13.93
C ASP A 555 29.79 27.74 14.97
N ARG A 556 29.93 26.77 15.89
CA ARG A 556 31.05 26.74 16.85
C ARG A 556 32.41 26.58 16.14
N LEU A 557 32.50 25.73 15.13
CA LEU A 557 33.72 25.56 14.33
C LEU A 557 34.03 26.81 13.49
N ALA A 558 33.02 27.44 12.90
CA ALA A 558 33.17 28.70 12.17
C ALA A 558 33.67 29.82 13.10
N GLY A 559 33.14 29.93 14.31
CA GLY A 559 33.62 30.89 15.32
C GLY A 559 35.10 30.69 15.69
N VAL A 560 35.52 29.43 15.91
CA VAL A 560 36.93 29.10 16.20
C VAL A 560 37.85 29.38 15.00
N VAL A 561 37.41 29.03 13.79
CA VAL A 561 38.19 29.22 12.55
C VAL A 561 38.32 30.70 12.16
N MET A 562 37.26 31.50 12.36
CA MET A 562 37.31 32.96 12.22
C MET A 562 38.27 33.60 13.24
N GLY A 563 38.32 33.08 14.47
CA GLY A 563 39.31 33.49 15.47
C GLY A 563 40.76 33.07 15.15
N ALA A 564 40.96 32.15 14.21
CA ALA A 564 42.27 31.64 13.78
C ALA A 564 42.71 32.15 12.39
N GLY A 565 41.92 32.99 11.71
CA GLY A 565 42.27 33.61 10.43
C GLY A 565 42.28 32.68 9.20
N GLY A 566 41.71 31.48 9.31
CA GLY A 566 41.57 30.54 8.19
C GLY A 566 40.24 30.67 7.45
N HIS A 567 40.21 30.38 6.15
CA HIS A 567 38.97 30.25 5.39
C HIS A 567 38.79 28.78 4.94
N ILE A 568 37.61 28.21 5.20
CA ILE A 568 37.31 26.79 4.93
C ILE A 568 35.96 26.69 4.22
N ASP A 569 35.90 25.90 3.13
CA ASP A 569 34.65 25.57 2.44
C ASP A 569 33.74 24.68 3.30
N THR A 570 32.81 25.33 4.00
CA THR A 570 31.77 24.66 4.80
C THR A 570 30.81 23.83 3.93
N ALA A 571 30.56 24.21 2.68
CA ALA A 571 29.69 23.44 1.77
C ALA A 571 30.37 22.14 1.29
N GLY A 572 31.70 22.13 1.15
CA GLY A 572 32.51 20.93 0.94
C GLY A 572 32.44 19.98 2.14
N LEU A 573 32.69 20.49 3.35
CA LEU A 573 32.67 19.71 4.59
C LEU A 573 31.28 19.11 4.89
N ILE A 574 30.20 19.86 4.71
CA ILE A 574 28.81 19.36 4.89
C ILE A 574 28.50 18.22 3.91
N ARG A 575 29.01 18.28 2.67
CA ARG A 575 28.86 17.19 1.69
C ARG A 575 29.64 15.94 2.09
N GLN A 576 30.90 16.06 2.52
CA GLN A 576 31.68 14.93 3.03
C GLN A 576 31.06 14.29 4.28
N LEU A 577 30.50 15.09 5.20
CA LEU A 577 29.85 14.58 6.41
C LEU A 577 28.49 13.94 6.13
N ARG A 578 27.74 14.34 5.10
CA ARG A 578 26.57 13.57 4.64
C ARG A 578 26.98 12.21 4.10
N PHE A 579 28.00 12.15 3.25
CA PHE A 579 28.42 10.92 2.56
C PHE A 579 29.01 9.84 3.51
N LYS A 580 29.42 10.20 4.74
CA LYS A 580 29.94 9.25 5.75
C LYS A 580 28.92 8.79 6.79
N PHE A 581 27.68 9.28 6.73
CA PHE A 581 26.60 8.95 7.67
C PHE A 581 25.28 8.70 6.93
N SER A 582 25.36 8.01 5.79
CA SER A 582 24.27 7.38 5.05
C SER A 582 24.70 5.95 4.73
#